data_AF-A0A0G0SYR3-F1
#
_entry.id   AF-A0A0G0SYR3-F1
#
_cell.length_a   1.000
_cell.length_b   1.000
_cell.length_c   1.000
_cell.angle_alpha   90.00
_cell.angle_beta   90.00
_cell.angle_gamma   90.00
#
_symmetry.space_group_name_H-M   'P 1'
#
loop_
_entity.id
_entity.type
_entity.pdbx_description
1 polymer ?
#
loop_
_entity_poly.entity_id
_entity_poly.type
_entity_poly.pdbx_seq_one_letter_code
_entity_poly.pdbx_strand_id
1 'polypeptide(L)'
;MSKKELPDQELIDALHSHGPKDPATRTMLDSWVRVTEREFNENPESVSRIEMNIRRGRLFFVAGYIDEAYDSLSAAATQADNEGKTELYASIIAEMDEMDTKL
;
A
#
# COMPACT_ATOMS: atom_id res chain seq x y z
N MET A 1 0.34 -2.00 -26.98
CA MET A 1 1.62 -1.75 -26.29
C MET A 1 1.46 -2.23 -24.87
N SER A 2 2.12 -3.33 -24.50
CA SER A 2 2.12 -3.80 -23.10
C SER A 2 2.80 -2.75 -22.24
N LYS A 3 2.04 -2.04 -21.40
CA LYS A 3 2.61 -1.45 -20.20
C LYS A 3 3.18 -2.61 -19.42
N LYS A 4 4.51 -2.71 -19.32
CA LYS A 4 5.12 -3.63 -18.37
C LYS A 4 4.70 -3.13 -16.99
N GLU A 5 3.75 -3.83 -16.39
CA GLU A 5 3.47 -3.75 -14.97
C GLU A 5 4.78 -3.99 -14.23
N LEU A 6 5.13 -3.08 -13.33
CA LEU A 6 6.34 -3.20 -12.54
C LEU A 6 6.06 -4.27 -11.48
N PRO A 7 6.84 -5.36 -11.41
CA PRO A 7 6.61 -6.38 -10.39
C PRO A 7 6.79 -5.77 -9.01
N ASP A 8 5.84 -6.00 -8.11
CA ASP A 8 5.91 -5.51 -6.72
C ASP A 8 7.26 -5.82 -6.05
N GLN A 9 7.88 -6.95 -6.40
CA GLN A 9 9.19 -7.37 -5.90
C GLN A 9 10.33 -6.43 -6.34
N GLU A 10 10.33 -5.94 -7.58
CA GLU A 10 11.39 -5.05 -8.08
C GLU A 10 11.35 -3.71 -7.34
N LEU A 11 10.15 -3.23 -7.05
CA LEU A 11 9.94 -2.02 -6.25
C LEU A 11 10.35 -2.25 -4.79
N ILE A 12 9.99 -3.38 -4.19
CA ILE A 12 10.41 -3.76 -2.83
C ILE A 12 11.94 -3.81 -2.72
N ASP A 13 12.62 -4.46 -3.67
CA ASP A 13 14.07 -4.60 -3.65
C ASP A 13 14.77 -3.25 -3.80
N ALA A 14 14.26 -2.36 -4.66
CA ALA A 14 14.75 -1.00 -4.81
C ALA A 14 14.52 -0.18 -3.53
N LEU A 15 13.34 -0.30 -2.90
CA LEU A 15 13.01 0.38 -1.65
C LEU A 15 13.93 -0.06 -0.50
N HIS A 16 14.21 -1.36 -0.37
CA HIS A 16 15.18 -1.87 0.59
C HIS A 16 16.62 -1.38 0.32
N SER A 17 17.03 -1.35 -0.94
CA SER A 17 18.44 -1.11 -1.30
C SER A 17 18.83 0.37 -1.32
N HIS A 18 17.88 1.24 -1.67
CA HIS A 18 18.16 2.66 -1.96
C HIS A 18 17.25 3.63 -1.19
N GLY A 19 16.13 3.14 -0.63
CA GLY A 19 15.09 3.98 -0.08
C GLY A 19 14.33 4.78 -1.17
N PRO A 20 13.22 5.44 -0.86
CA PRO A 20 12.30 6.09 -1.78
C PRO A 20 12.72 7.52 -2.06
N LYS A 21 13.72 8.04 -1.33
CA LYS A 21 14.33 9.33 -1.62
C LYS A 21 15.31 9.20 -2.78
N ASP A 22 15.76 7.99 -3.08
CA ASP A 22 16.48 7.71 -4.32
C ASP A 22 15.59 8.04 -5.54
N PRO A 23 16.09 8.82 -6.50
CA PRO A 23 15.29 9.25 -7.65
C PRO A 23 14.72 8.10 -8.49
N ALA A 24 15.44 6.99 -8.64
CA ALA A 24 14.99 5.86 -9.44
C ALA A 24 13.88 5.09 -8.69
N THR A 25 14.11 4.82 -7.41
CA THR A 25 13.13 4.17 -6.54
C THR A 25 11.85 4.97 -6.40
N ARG A 26 11.96 6.31 -6.28
CA ARG A 26 10.81 7.22 -6.29
C ARG A 26 10.01 7.11 -7.59
N THR A 27 10.68 7.04 -8.72
CA THR A 27 10.04 6.89 -10.04
C THR A 27 9.29 5.56 -10.13
N MET A 28 9.84 4.48 -9.58
CA MET A 28 9.19 3.18 -9.52
C MET A 28 7.94 3.22 -8.63
N LEU A 29 8.03 3.86 -7.46
CA LEU A 29 6.92 4.05 -6.54
C LEU A 29 5.79 4.89 -7.18
N ASP A 30 6.12 6.02 -7.82
CA ASP A 30 5.16 6.87 -8.53
C ASP A 30 4.49 6.12 -9.69
N SER A 31 5.24 5.28 -10.40
CA SER A 31 4.71 4.45 -11.49
C SER A 31 3.74 3.39 -10.96
N TRP A 32 4.12 2.70 -9.88
CA TRP A 32 3.28 1.71 -9.22
C TRP A 32 1.96 2.33 -8.76
N VAL A 33 2.01 3.45 -8.03
CA VAL A 33 0.81 4.18 -7.58
C VAL A 33 -0.12 4.51 -8.76
N ARG A 34 0.42 5.02 -9.87
CA ARG A 34 -0.37 5.36 -11.07
C ARG A 34 -0.99 4.14 -11.77
N VAL A 35 -0.32 2.99 -11.75
CA VAL A 35 -0.85 1.74 -12.31
C VAL A 35 -2.00 1.25 -11.44
N THR A 36 -1.80 1.19 -10.12
CA THR A 36 -2.82 0.79 -9.15
C THR A 36 -4.03 1.74 -9.18
N GLU A 37 -3.83 3.06 -9.28
CA GLU A 37 -4.91 4.04 -9.44
C GLU A 37 -5.69 3.88 -10.76
N ARG A 38 -5.02 3.45 -11.84
CA ARG A 38 -5.68 3.23 -13.12
C ARG A 38 -6.55 1.98 -13.09
N GLU A 39 -6.03 0.86 -12.59
CA GLU A 39 -6.80 -0.37 -12.39
C GLU A 39 -8.05 -0.10 -11.55
N PHE A 40 -7.93 0.81 -10.58
CA PHE A 40 -9.03 1.25 -9.74
C PHE A 40 -10.09 2.09 -10.47
N ASN A 41 -9.70 3.06 -11.30
CA ASN A 41 -10.66 3.86 -12.07
C ASN A 41 -11.49 3.01 -13.04
N GLU A 42 -11.01 1.81 -13.37
CA GLU A 42 -11.70 0.84 -14.20
C GLU A 42 -12.61 -0.11 -13.37
N ASN A 43 -12.55 -0.09 -12.03
CA ASN A 43 -13.38 -0.93 -11.14
C ASN A 43 -13.88 -0.21 -9.84
N PRO A 44 -15.09 0.38 -9.86
CA PRO A 44 -15.56 1.36 -8.88
C PRO A 44 -16.12 0.83 -7.54
N GLU A 45 -16.01 -0.47 -7.22
CA GLU A 45 -16.55 -0.99 -5.96
C GLU A 45 -15.69 -0.62 -4.74
N SER A 46 -16.32 -0.23 -3.62
CA SER A 46 -15.65 0.31 -2.43
C SER A 46 -14.57 -0.59 -1.80
N VAL A 47 -14.66 -1.90 -2.04
CA VAL A 47 -13.65 -2.91 -1.66
C VAL A 47 -12.27 -2.58 -2.23
N SER A 48 -12.19 -2.03 -3.46
CA SER A 48 -10.91 -1.77 -4.11
C SER A 48 -10.12 -0.61 -3.49
N ARG A 49 -10.76 0.34 -2.79
CA ARG A 49 -10.05 1.40 -2.04
C ARG A 49 -9.43 0.90 -0.74
N ILE A 50 -10.14 0.06 0.01
CA ILE A 50 -9.63 -0.52 1.25
C ILE A 50 -8.42 -1.41 0.92
N GLU A 51 -8.56 -2.31 -0.07
CA GLU A 51 -7.48 -3.19 -0.50
C GLU A 51 -6.24 -2.44 -1.00
N MET A 52 -6.44 -1.34 -1.75
CA MET A 52 -5.32 -0.51 -2.21
C MET A 52 -4.56 0.09 -1.04
N ASN A 53 -5.25 0.68 -0.08
CA ASN A 53 -4.63 1.29 1.09
C ASN A 53 -3.90 0.24 1.95
N ILE A 54 -4.42 -1.00 2.03
CA ILE A 54 -3.71 -2.13 2.64
C ILE A 54 -2.41 -2.43 1.88
N ARG A 55 -2.47 -2.60 0.55
CA ARG A 55 -1.28 -2.90 -0.26
C ARG A 55 -0.22 -1.80 -0.15
N ARG A 56 -0.66 -0.55 -0.20
CA ARG A 56 0.21 0.63 -0.06
C ARG A 56 0.86 0.67 1.32
N GLY A 57 0.08 0.39 2.37
CA GLY A 57 0.58 0.28 3.74
C GLY A 57 1.69 -0.76 3.87
N ARG A 58 1.44 -1.97 3.37
CA ARG A 58 2.43 -3.07 3.35
C ARG A 58 3.71 -2.70 2.59
N LEU A 59 3.56 -2.10 1.42
CA LEU A 59 4.70 -1.69 0.59
C LEU A 59 5.56 -0.66 1.33
N PHE A 60 4.92 0.35 1.93
CA PHE A 60 5.61 1.36 2.70
C PHE A 60 6.30 0.78 3.94
N PHE A 61 5.65 -0.16 4.63
CA PHE A 61 6.24 -0.81 5.78
C PHE A 61 7.54 -1.55 5.42
N VAL A 62 7.48 -2.39 4.38
CA VAL A 62 8.66 -3.11 3.86
C VAL A 62 9.75 -2.11 3.46
N ALA A 63 9.36 -1.00 2.87
CA ALA A 63 10.29 0.04 2.42
C ALA A 63 10.89 0.91 3.55
N GLY A 64 10.45 0.74 4.79
CA GLY A 64 10.87 1.55 5.93
C GLY A 64 10.17 2.90 6.06
N TYR A 65 9.10 3.16 5.29
CA TYR A 65 8.20 4.32 5.41
C TYR A 65 7.14 4.02 6.46
N ILE A 66 7.55 3.99 7.73
CA ILE A 66 6.67 3.57 8.80
C ILE A 66 5.47 4.52 8.92
N ASP A 67 5.69 5.82 8.93
CA ASP A 67 4.60 6.81 9.03
C ASP A 67 3.61 6.65 7.86
N GLU A 68 4.10 6.58 6.62
CA GLU A 68 3.22 6.43 5.44
C GLU A 68 2.52 5.06 5.38
N ALA A 69 3.14 4.02 5.93
CA ALA A 69 2.53 2.71 6.09
C ALA A 69 1.31 2.78 7.01
N TYR A 70 1.48 3.39 8.18
CA TYR A 70 0.43 3.59 9.17
C TYR A 70 -0.68 4.50 8.65
N ASP A 71 -0.35 5.58 7.96
CA ASP A 71 -1.34 6.47 7.34
C ASP A 71 -2.21 5.70 6.34
N SER A 72 -1.60 4.85 5.52
CA SER A 72 -2.31 4.06 4.52
C SER A 72 -3.21 3.01 5.18
N LEU A 73 -2.69 2.24 6.15
CA LEU A 73 -3.48 1.23 6.87
C LEU A 73 -4.60 1.85 7.71
N SER A 74 -4.36 3.00 8.34
CA SER A 74 -5.38 3.75 9.10
C SER A 74 -6.51 4.24 8.19
N ALA A 75 -6.19 4.68 6.96
CA ALA A 75 -7.19 5.05 5.97
C ALA A 75 -8.03 3.82 5.54
N ALA A 76 -7.39 2.66 5.35
CA ALA A 76 -8.09 1.40 5.06
C ALA A 76 -9.03 1.00 6.20
N ALA A 77 -8.54 1.04 7.45
CA ALA A 77 -9.32 0.70 8.63
C ALA A 77 -10.53 1.63 8.79
N THR A 78 -10.31 2.95 8.69
CA THR A 78 -11.40 3.95 8.79
C THR A 78 -12.49 3.69 7.75
N GLN A 79 -12.11 3.35 6.51
CA GLN A 79 -13.09 3.06 5.48
C GLN A 79 -13.80 1.71 5.71
N ALA A 80 -13.09 0.68 6.19
CA ALA A 80 -13.71 -0.60 6.56
C ALA A 80 -14.76 -0.43 7.67
N ASP A 81 -14.47 0.39 8.68
CA ASP A 81 -15.42 0.73 9.75
C ASP A 81 -16.65 1.46 9.21
N ASN A 82 -16.44 2.51 8.40
CA ASN A 82 -17.53 3.26 7.76
C ASN A 82 -18.45 2.38 6.88
N GLU A 83 -17.91 1.31 6.29
CA GLU A 83 -18.65 0.36 5.46
C GLU A 83 -19.22 -0.83 6.25
N GLY A 84 -19.06 -0.86 7.59
CA GLY A 84 -19.54 -1.94 8.46
C GLY A 84 -18.78 -3.26 8.30
N LYS A 85 -17.60 -3.25 7.67
CA LYS A 85 -16.75 -4.43 7.42
C LYS A 85 -15.92 -4.75 8.66
N THR A 86 -16.59 -5.13 9.73
CA THR A 86 -16.01 -5.30 11.07
C THR A 86 -14.82 -6.26 11.12
N GLU A 87 -14.91 -7.41 10.42
CA GLU A 87 -13.81 -8.39 10.37
C GLU A 87 -12.58 -7.84 9.65
N LEU A 88 -12.79 -7.09 8.56
CA LEU A 88 -11.71 -6.48 7.80
C LEU A 88 -11.03 -5.38 8.62
N TYR A 89 -11.81 -4.51 9.27
CA TYR A 89 -11.27 -3.52 10.20
C TYR A 89 -10.37 -4.18 11.25
N ALA A 90 -10.88 -5.21 11.95
CA ALA A 90 -10.12 -5.91 12.98
C ALA A 90 -8.81 -6.53 12.42
N SER A 91 -8.85 -7.07 11.20
CA SER A 91 -7.65 -7.63 10.57
C SER A 91 -6.59 -6.57 10.25
N ILE A 92 -7.00 -5.36 9.83
CA ILE A 92 -6.08 -4.26 9.53
C ILE A 92 -5.44 -3.75 10.82
N ILE A 93 -6.21 -3.58 11.90
CA ILE A 93 -5.66 -3.16 13.19
C ILE A 93 -4.67 -4.20 13.73
N ALA A 94 -5.00 -5.49 13.66
CA ALA A 94 -4.09 -6.55 14.10
C ALA A 94 -2.79 -6.57 13.27
N GLU A 95 -2.87 -6.27 11.97
CA GLU A 95 -1.69 -6.15 11.11
C GLU A 95 -0.81 -4.96 11.52
N MET A 96 -1.40 -3.81 11.84
CA MET A 96 -0.66 -2.65 12.37
C MET A 96 0.01 -3.00 13.70
N ASP A 97 -0.69 -3.65 14.63
CA ASP A 97 -0.10 -4.10 15.90
C ASP A 97 1.08 -5.07 15.67
N GLU A 98 0.97 -5.98 14.68
CA GLU A 98 2.08 -6.87 14.31
C GLU A 98 3.27 -6.10 13.74
N MET A 99 3.04 -5.05 12.93
CA MET A 99 4.08 -4.19 12.40
C MET A 99 4.86 -3.49 13.52
N ASP A 100 4.18 -3.00 14.56
CA ASP A 100 4.83 -2.40 15.74
C ASP A 100 5.82 -3.33 16.43
N THR A 101 5.54 -4.65 16.45
CA THR A 101 6.48 -5.63 17.05
C THR A 101 7.76 -5.85 16.26
N LYS A 102 7.82 -5.35 15.01
CA LYS A 102 8.93 -5.54 14.07
C LYS A 102 9.77 -4.27 13.86
N LEU A 103 9.40 -3.16 14.51
CA LEU A 103 10.16 -1.90 14.56
C LEU A 103 11.25 -1.94 15.63
#